data_AF-A0A7C0TZG1-F1
#
_entry.id   AF-A0A7C0TZG1-F1
#
_cell.length_a   1.000
_cell.length_b   1.000
_cell.length_c   1.000
_cell.angle_alpha   90.00
_cell.angle_beta   90.00
_cell.angle_gamma   90.00
#
_symmetry.space_group_name_H-M   'P 1'
#
loop_
_entity.id
_entity.type
_entity.pdbx_description
1 polymer ?
#
loop_
_entity_poly.entity_id
_entity_poly.type
_entity_poly.pdbx_seq_one_letter_code
_entity_poly.pdbx_strand_id
1 'polypeptide(L)'
;SPAVPHGSEGSKLGFVVMVMVDDGRKRIIHASDIQLLNKASKEWIIRQMPDVLITGGPPTYLEGYRVKGAWNTGLKNLNEIIKETNAEIILDHHLIRDKRYPEFFAQLEKEPLTFARVLKKEDMPLEAYRKELHKIERGERTEVPFDIRW
;
A
#
# COMPACT_ATOMS: atom_id res chain seq x y z
N SER A 1 3.54 15.07 -9.37
CA SER A 1 2.26 14.97 -10.11
C SER A 1 1.46 16.25 -9.96
N PRO A 2 0.38 16.45 -10.72
CA PRO A 2 -0.73 17.31 -10.31
C PRO A 2 -1.33 16.84 -8.97
N ALA A 3 -2.18 17.67 -8.36
CA ALA A 3 -3.00 17.25 -7.23
C ALA A 3 -3.97 16.13 -7.68
N VAL A 4 -3.93 15.00 -6.99
CA VAL A 4 -4.78 13.83 -7.27
C VAL A 4 -5.57 13.44 -6.02
N PRO A 5 -6.78 12.87 -6.15
CA PRO A 5 -7.55 12.45 -4.98
C PRO A 5 -6.73 11.49 -4.10
N HIS A 6 -6.75 11.72 -2.78
CA HIS A 6 -6.09 10.84 -1.81
C HIS A 6 -6.68 9.41 -1.86
N GLY A 7 -8.00 9.32 -1.83
CA GLY A 7 -8.78 8.09 -1.89
C GLY A 7 -9.60 7.95 -3.16
N SER A 8 -10.83 7.45 -3.04
CA SER A 8 -11.80 7.43 -4.13
C SER A 8 -12.09 8.83 -4.65
N GLU A 9 -12.36 8.93 -5.95
CA GLU A 9 -12.76 10.18 -6.59
C GLU A 9 -14.06 10.73 -5.99
N GLY A 10 -14.10 12.04 -5.74
CA GLY A 10 -15.24 12.71 -5.07
C GLY A 10 -15.31 12.51 -3.55
N SER A 11 -14.37 11.80 -2.92
CA SER A 11 -14.33 11.67 -1.46
C SER A 11 -13.90 12.98 -0.77
N LYS A 12 -14.31 13.16 0.49
CA LYS A 12 -13.92 14.33 1.33
C LYS A 12 -12.50 14.23 1.92
N LEU A 13 -11.68 13.29 1.42
CA LEU A 13 -10.33 13.03 1.91
C LEU A 13 -9.29 14.03 1.38
N GLY A 14 -9.66 14.89 0.44
CA GLY A 14 -8.78 15.88 -0.17
C GLY A 14 -7.84 15.28 -1.21
N PHE A 15 -6.73 15.98 -1.44
CA PHE A 15 -5.80 15.70 -2.53
C PHE A 15 -4.38 15.58 -2.00
N VAL A 16 -3.59 14.75 -2.66
CA VAL A 16 -2.16 14.60 -2.42
C VAL A 16 -1.38 14.79 -3.72
N VAL A 17 -0.07 14.95 -3.59
CA VAL A 17 0.86 14.98 -4.72
C VAL A 17 1.86 13.84 -4.57
N MET A 18 2.24 13.28 -5.71
CA MET A 18 3.27 12.26 -5.84
C MET A 18 4.56 12.91 -6.33
N VAL A 19 5.71 12.39 -5.88
CA VAL A 19 7.03 12.86 -6.29
C VAL A 19 7.68 11.78 -7.17
N MET A 20 8.26 12.20 -8.28
CA MET A 20 9.11 11.35 -9.10
C MET A 20 10.54 11.90 -9.07
N VAL A 21 11.50 11.01 -8.91
CA VAL A 21 12.93 11.28 -9.09
C VAL A 21 13.39 10.47 -10.29
N ASP A 22 14.04 11.14 -11.24
CA ASP A 22 14.61 10.55 -12.46
C ASP A 22 16.04 11.04 -12.61
N ASP A 23 17.00 10.12 -12.64
CA ASP A 23 18.43 10.40 -12.86
C ASP A 23 18.90 10.09 -14.30
N GLY A 24 17.96 9.76 -15.20
CA GLY A 24 18.20 9.32 -16.57
C GLY A 24 18.49 7.83 -16.73
N ARG A 25 18.68 7.10 -15.63
CA ARG A 25 18.90 5.63 -15.61
C ARG A 25 17.80 4.90 -14.85
N LYS A 26 17.28 5.51 -13.79
CA LYS A 26 16.26 4.93 -12.92
C LYS A 26 15.24 5.99 -12.51
N ARG A 27 13.96 5.59 -12.55
CA ARG A 27 12.81 6.38 -12.14
C ARG A 27 12.18 5.78 -10.90
N ILE A 28 12.02 6.61 -9.87
CA ILE A 28 11.39 6.23 -8.61
C ILE A 28 10.21 7.17 -8.37
N ILE A 29 9.04 6.60 -8.10
CA ILE A 29 7.87 7.35 -7.64
C ILE A 29 7.63 7.06 -6.17
N HIS A 30 7.55 8.11 -5.37
CA HIS A 30 6.92 8.08 -4.06
C HIS A 30 5.49 8.61 -4.20
N ALA A 31 4.51 7.71 -4.07
CA ALA A 31 3.11 8.01 -4.34
C ALA A 31 2.38 8.72 -3.19
N SER A 32 3.08 9.12 -2.12
CA SER A 32 2.44 9.68 -0.91
C SER A 32 1.38 8.71 -0.37
N ASP A 33 0.37 9.20 0.34
CA ASP A 33 -0.71 8.37 0.90
C ASP A 33 -1.76 7.97 -0.15
N ILE A 34 -1.40 7.79 -1.43
CA ILE A 34 -2.38 7.36 -2.44
C ILE A 34 -2.93 5.97 -2.13
N GLN A 35 -4.26 5.87 -2.11
CA GLN A 35 -4.98 4.62 -1.82
C GLN A 35 -5.20 3.73 -3.05
N LEU A 36 -4.78 4.19 -4.25
CA LEU A 36 -4.99 3.51 -5.53
C LEU A 36 -6.46 3.17 -5.83
N LEU A 37 -7.37 4.03 -5.38
CA LEU A 37 -8.82 3.90 -5.58
C LEU A 37 -9.38 4.89 -6.61
N ASN A 38 -8.52 5.63 -7.31
CA ASN A 38 -8.92 6.59 -8.32
C ASN A 38 -8.11 6.41 -9.61
N LYS A 39 -8.75 6.74 -10.73
CA LYS A 39 -8.17 6.60 -12.07
C LYS A 39 -6.99 7.57 -12.29
N ALA A 40 -7.10 8.80 -11.78
CA ALA A 40 -6.11 9.86 -11.99
C ALA A 40 -4.71 9.49 -11.48
N SER A 41 -4.61 8.92 -10.28
CA SER A 41 -3.34 8.46 -9.72
C SER A 41 -2.74 7.32 -10.54
N LYS A 42 -3.53 6.28 -10.84
CA LYS A 42 -3.12 5.14 -11.66
C LYS A 42 -2.58 5.57 -13.02
N GLU A 43 -3.34 6.37 -13.75
CA GLU A 43 -2.94 6.82 -15.09
C GLU A 43 -1.69 7.70 -15.05
N TRP A 44 -1.55 8.55 -14.04
CA TRP A 44 -0.34 9.36 -13.89
C TRP A 44 0.88 8.49 -13.64
N ILE A 45 0.78 7.51 -12.74
CA ILE A 45 1.84 6.54 -12.44
C ILE A 45 2.27 5.79 -13.70
N ILE A 46 1.31 5.22 -14.44
CA ILE A 46 1.61 4.47 -15.69
C ILE A 46 2.34 5.36 -16.70
N ARG A 47 1.85 6.59 -16.92
CA ARG A 47 2.47 7.53 -17.86
C ARG A 47 3.91 7.91 -17.50
N GLN A 48 4.27 7.84 -16.22
CA GLN A 48 5.63 8.16 -15.78
C GLN A 48 6.62 7.01 -16.01
N MET A 49 6.14 5.78 -16.23
CA MET A 49 6.97 4.58 -16.42
C MET A 49 8.06 4.44 -15.33
N PRO A 50 7.69 4.32 -14.05
CA PRO A 50 8.67 4.14 -12.97
C PRO A 50 9.33 2.75 -13.03
N ASP A 51 10.59 2.68 -12.62
CA ASP A 51 11.24 1.40 -12.31
C ASP A 51 10.86 0.91 -10.91
N VAL A 52 10.62 1.85 -9.98
CA VAL A 52 10.19 1.56 -8.60
C VAL A 52 9.03 2.46 -8.22
N LEU A 53 7.96 1.86 -7.69
CA LEU A 53 6.81 2.55 -7.12
C LEU A 53 6.71 2.27 -5.62
N ILE A 54 6.80 3.32 -4.81
CA ILE A 54 6.53 3.28 -3.37
C ILE A 54 5.12 3.82 -3.14
N THR A 55 4.22 3.03 -2.55
CA THR A 55 2.81 3.41 -2.37
C THR A 55 2.14 2.73 -1.17
N GLY A 56 1.09 3.34 -0.62
CA GLY A 56 0.36 2.82 0.55
C GLY A 56 -0.72 1.78 0.23
N GLY A 57 -1.17 1.71 -1.02
CA GLY A 57 -2.21 0.74 -1.43
C GLY A 57 -3.60 1.00 -0.85
N PRO A 58 -4.59 0.15 -1.22
CA PRO A 58 -5.97 0.32 -0.78
C PRO A 58 -6.13 0.04 0.73
N PRO A 59 -6.93 0.84 1.46
CA PRO A 59 -7.22 0.60 2.88
C PRO A 59 -8.27 -0.51 3.03
N THR A 60 -7.92 -1.76 2.71
CA THR A 60 -8.84 -2.91 2.68
C THR A 60 -9.46 -3.24 4.04
N TYR A 61 -8.76 -2.94 5.13
CA TYR A 61 -9.30 -3.07 6.50
C TYR A 61 -10.48 -2.14 6.80
N LEU A 62 -10.73 -1.12 5.96
CA LEU A 62 -11.88 -0.21 6.06
C LEU A 62 -13.05 -0.61 5.14
N GLU A 63 -12.91 -1.72 4.41
CA GLU A 63 -13.94 -2.19 3.50
C GLU A 63 -15.24 -2.54 4.24
N GLY A 64 -16.38 -2.11 3.69
CA GLY A 64 -17.70 -2.31 4.30
C GLY A 64 -18.05 -1.31 5.42
N TYR A 65 -17.08 -0.50 5.88
CA TYR A 65 -17.32 0.56 6.87
C TYR A 65 -17.15 1.96 6.28
N ARG A 66 -15.97 2.30 5.75
CA ARG A 66 -15.66 3.66 5.23
C ARG A 66 -15.39 3.69 3.73
N VAL A 67 -15.04 2.54 3.15
CA VAL A 67 -14.71 2.42 1.72
C VAL A 67 -15.44 1.21 1.15
N LYS A 68 -15.91 1.31 -0.10
CA LYS A 68 -16.56 0.21 -0.82
C LYS A 68 -15.67 -0.25 -1.97
N GLY A 69 -15.48 -1.55 -2.13
CA GLY A 69 -14.74 -2.13 -3.24
C GLY A 69 -13.25 -1.82 -3.22
N ALA A 70 -12.67 -1.57 -2.02
CA ALA A 70 -11.27 -1.21 -1.87
C ALA A 70 -10.35 -2.32 -2.35
N TRP A 71 -10.66 -3.58 -2.00
CA TRP A 71 -9.88 -4.75 -2.40
C TRP A 71 -9.83 -4.88 -3.92
N ASN A 72 -11.00 -5.04 -4.54
CA ASN A 72 -11.08 -5.30 -5.98
C ASN A 72 -10.57 -4.14 -6.83
N THR A 73 -10.86 -2.89 -6.42
CA THR A 73 -10.41 -1.70 -7.17
C THR A 73 -8.90 -1.52 -7.05
N GLY A 74 -8.35 -1.63 -5.83
CA GLY A 74 -6.92 -1.51 -5.61
C GLY A 74 -6.14 -2.63 -6.28
N LEU A 75 -6.63 -3.88 -6.21
CA LEU A 75 -6.00 -5.03 -6.86
C LEU A 75 -5.95 -4.85 -8.37
N LYS A 76 -7.08 -4.47 -8.98
CA LYS A 76 -7.16 -4.16 -10.41
C LYS A 76 -6.16 -3.07 -10.81
N ASN A 77 -6.17 -1.94 -10.10
CA ASN A 77 -5.32 -0.80 -10.45
C ASN A 77 -3.83 -1.11 -10.28
N LEU A 78 -3.45 -1.83 -9.22
CA LEU A 78 -2.06 -2.28 -9.01
C LEU A 78 -1.62 -3.24 -10.11
N ASN A 79 -2.44 -4.22 -10.46
CA ASN A 79 -2.11 -5.17 -11.53
C ASN A 79 -1.99 -4.47 -12.90
N GLU A 80 -2.82 -3.48 -13.19
CA GLU A 80 -2.65 -2.64 -14.40
C GLU A 80 -1.33 -1.86 -14.35
N ILE A 81 -0.97 -1.24 -13.20
CA ILE A 81 0.33 -0.55 -13.06
C ILE A 81 1.50 -1.51 -13.28
N ILE A 82 1.47 -2.69 -12.64
CA ILE A 82 2.52 -3.70 -12.77
C ILE A 82 2.67 -4.15 -14.22
N LYS A 83 1.56 -4.44 -14.92
CA LYS A 83 1.58 -4.89 -16.32
C LYS A 83 2.14 -3.84 -17.27
N GLU A 84 1.74 -2.59 -17.10
CA GLU A 84 2.13 -1.52 -18.03
C GLU A 84 3.55 -1.02 -17.79
N THR A 85 4.04 -1.06 -16.54
CA THR A 85 5.32 -0.44 -16.16
C THR A 85 6.43 -1.45 -15.84
N ASN A 86 6.07 -2.69 -15.50
CA ASN A 86 6.97 -3.70 -14.93
C ASN A 86 7.70 -3.24 -13.64
N ALA A 87 7.21 -2.18 -12.99
CA ALA A 87 7.85 -1.60 -11.81
C ALA A 87 8.04 -2.62 -10.69
N GLU A 88 9.09 -2.45 -9.90
CA GLU A 88 9.17 -3.02 -8.56
C GLU A 88 8.27 -2.21 -7.62
N ILE A 89 7.38 -2.89 -6.90
CA ILE A 89 6.41 -2.24 -6.04
C ILE A 89 6.85 -2.40 -4.59
N ILE A 90 6.98 -1.28 -3.89
CA ILE A 90 7.06 -1.23 -2.43
C ILE A 90 5.68 -0.80 -1.92
N LEU A 91 4.94 -1.75 -1.33
CA LEU A 91 3.55 -1.61 -0.93
C LEU A 91 3.42 -1.71 0.59
N ASP A 92 3.12 -0.59 1.25
CA ASP A 92 3.19 -0.47 2.72
C ASP A 92 2.02 0.38 3.28
N HIS A 93 2.14 1.02 4.43
CA HIS A 93 1.25 2.03 5.01
C HIS A 93 -0.23 1.65 5.26
N HIS A 94 -1.10 1.59 4.24
CA HIS A 94 -2.53 1.31 4.41
C HIS A 94 -2.82 -0.19 4.31
N LEU A 95 -2.28 -0.85 3.29
CA LEU A 95 -2.60 -2.25 3.00
C LEU A 95 -2.11 -3.18 4.12
N ILE A 96 -0.91 -2.94 4.66
CA ILE A 96 -0.33 -3.77 5.74
C ILE A 96 -1.04 -3.62 7.10
N ARG A 97 -2.03 -2.73 7.22
CA ARG A 97 -2.90 -2.64 8.41
C ARG A 97 -4.00 -3.71 8.40
N ASP A 98 -4.19 -4.39 7.28
CA ASP A 98 -5.09 -5.54 7.18
C ASP A 98 -4.28 -6.82 7.38
N LYS A 99 -4.72 -7.71 8.28
CA LYS A 99 -4.06 -9.00 8.51
C LYS A 99 -4.05 -9.89 7.25
N ARG A 100 -4.96 -9.62 6.30
CA ARG A 100 -5.09 -10.31 5.02
C ARG A 100 -4.17 -9.76 3.94
N TYR A 101 -3.27 -8.81 4.23
CA TYR A 101 -2.34 -8.28 3.21
C TYR A 101 -1.53 -9.37 2.47
N PRO A 102 -1.14 -10.53 3.05
CA PRO A 102 -0.45 -11.58 2.30
C PRO A 102 -1.35 -12.20 1.20
N GLU A 103 -2.66 -12.35 1.47
CA GLU A 103 -3.64 -12.82 0.49
C GLU A 103 -3.82 -11.81 -0.65
N PHE A 104 -3.72 -10.52 -0.35
CA PHE A 104 -3.74 -9.47 -1.35
C PHE A 104 -2.49 -9.53 -2.23
N PHE A 105 -1.31 -9.65 -1.61
CA PHE A 105 -0.02 -9.73 -2.31
C PHE A 105 0.03 -10.93 -3.25
N ALA A 106 -0.48 -12.09 -2.82
CA ALA A 106 -0.52 -13.31 -3.62
C ALA A 106 -1.41 -13.20 -4.88
N GLN A 107 -2.31 -12.22 -4.95
CA GLN A 107 -3.17 -11.96 -6.10
C GLN A 107 -2.58 -10.92 -7.07
N LEU A 108 -1.43 -10.32 -6.74
CA LEU A 108 -0.75 -9.39 -7.62
C LEU A 108 0.08 -10.14 -8.66
N GLU A 109 0.16 -9.58 -9.87
CA GLU A 109 0.92 -10.16 -11.00
C GLU A 109 2.42 -10.27 -10.71
N LYS A 110 2.90 -9.44 -9.79
CA LYS A 110 4.25 -9.44 -9.26
C LYS A 110 4.15 -9.16 -7.76
N GLU A 111 4.70 -10.05 -6.95
CA GLU A 111 4.66 -9.87 -5.50
C GLU A 111 5.41 -8.59 -5.10
N PRO A 112 4.77 -7.67 -4.36
CA PRO A 112 5.41 -6.45 -3.90
C PRO A 112 6.31 -6.71 -2.68
N LEU A 113 7.17 -5.76 -2.38
CA LEU A 113 7.94 -5.72 -1.14
C LEU A 113 7.29 -4.76 -0.15
N THR A 114 7.45 -5.01 1.15
CA THR A 114 7.30 -3.98 2.19
C THR A 114 8.64 -3.30 2.42
N PHE A 115 8.67 -2.20 3.16
CA PHE A 115 9.96 -1.61 3.56
C PHE A 115 10.79 -2.55 4.45
N ALA A 116 10.15 -3.37 5.29
CA ALA A 116 10.83 -4.38 6.09
C ALA A 116 11.57 -5.40 5.20
N ARG A 117 10.90 -5.91 4.16
CA ARG A 117 11.49 -6.87 3.22
C ARG A 117 12.61 -6.27 2.37
N VAL A 118 12.51 -4.99 1.99
CA VAL A 118 13.62 -4.26 1.34
C VAL A 118 14.87 -4.26 2.24
N LEU A 119 14.69 -4.12 3.55
CA LEU A 119 15.77 -4.19 4.55
C LEU A 119 16.14 -5.63 4.96
N LYS A 120 15.61 -6.64 4.26
CA LYS A 120 15.80 -8.08 4.57
C LYS A 120 15.35 -8.45 5.99
N LYS A 121 14.30 -7.80 6.49
CA LYS A 121 13.62 -8.12 7.74
C LYS A 121 12.26 -8.75 7.46
N GLU A 122 11.76 -9.52 8.42
CA GLU A 122 10.40 -10.02 8.40
C GLU A 122 9.39 -8.90 8.64
N ASP A 123 8.17 -9.09 8.11
CA ASP A 123 7.09 -8.13 8.30
C ASP A 123 6.56 -8.17 9.73
N MET A 124 6.54 -7.01 10.38
CA MET A 124 5.93 -6.82 11.69
C MET A 124 4.81 -5.78 11.58
N PRO A 125 3.62 -6.14 11.05
CA PRO A 125 2.51 -5.21 10.82
C PRO A 125 1.82 -4.84 12.14
N LEU A 126 2.49 -4.07 13.00
CA LEU A 126 2.04 -3.73 14.35
C LEU A 126 0.61 -3.15 14.36
N GLU A 127 0.29 -2.32 13.37
CA GLU A 127 -1.02 -1.69 13.26
C GLU A 127 -2.15 -2.70 13.00
N ALA A 128 -1.89 -3.74 12.21
CA ALA A 128 -2.86 -4.82 11.97
C ALA A 128 -3.16 -5.62 13.25
N TYR A 129 -2.21 -5.65 14.18
CA TYR A 129 -2.31 -6.37 15.46
C TYR A 129 -2.42 -5.42 16.67
N ARG A 130 -2.75 -4.14 16.46
CA ARG A 130 -2.80 -3.12 17.53
C ARG A 130 -3.68 -3.56 18.72
N LYS A 131 -4.81 -4.23 18.43
CA LYS A 131 -5.74 -4.70 19.48
C LYS A 131 -5.09 -5.76 20.36
N GLU A 132 -4.40 -6.72 19.75
CA GLU A 132 -3.66 -7.78 20.44
C GLU A 132 -2.49 -7.19 21.23
N LEU A 133 -1.73 -6.27 20.62
CA LEU A 133 -0.62 -5.59 21.29
C LEU A 133 -1.06 -4.83 22.55
N HIS A 134 -2.19 -4.11 22.51
CA HIS A 134 -2.75 -3.47 23.71
C HIS A 134 -3.25 -4.45 24.78
N LYS A 135 -3.69 -5.65 24.39
CA LYS A 135 -4.04 -6.70 25.36
C LYS A 135 -2.79 -7.22 26.07
N ILE A 136 -1.72 -7.47 25.31
CA ILE A 136 -0.41 -7.87 25.87
C ILE A 136 0.12 -6.81 26.84
N GLU A 137 0.02 -5.53 26.46
CA GLU A 137 0.42 -4.40 27.32
C GLU A 137 -0.34 -4.37 28.65
N ARG A 138 -1.62 -4.80 28.67
CA ARG A 138 -2.43 -4.94 29.89
C ARG A 138 -2.19 -6.25 30.67
N GLY A 139 -1.25 -7.09 30.22
CA GLY A 139 -0.97 -8.40 30.83
C GLY A 139 -1.97 -9.49 30.46
N GLU A 140 -2.83 -9.28 29.46
CA GLU A 140 -3.74 -10.32 28.95
C GLU A 140 -2.98 -11.31 28.06
N ARG A 141 -3.34 -12.60 28.13
CA ARG A 141 -2.79 -13.63 27.22
C ARG A 141 -3.41 -13.51 25.83
N THR A 142 -2.60 -13.14 24.85
CA THR A 142 -2.91 -13.20 23.43
C THR A 142 -1.62 -13.38 22.62
N GLU A 143 -1.73 -13.71 21.35
CA GLU A 143 -0.59 -14.03 20.48
C GLU A 143 -0.61 -13.14 19.23
N VAL A 144 0.57 -12.88 18.69
CA VAL A 144 0.79 -12.23 17.39
C VAL A 144 1.79 -13.08 16.59
N PRO A 145 1.76 -13.05 15.25
CA PRO A 145 2.55 -13.98 14.42
C PRO A 145 4.02 -13.57 14.26
N PHE A 146 4.52 -12.66 15.10
CA PHE A 146 5.88 -12.15 15.04
C PHE A 146 6.43 -11.93 16.44
N ASP A 147 7.75 -11.84 16.55
CA ASP A 147 8.43 -11.63 17.82
C ASP A 147 8.32 -10.16 18.28
N ILE A 148 8.01 -9.93 19.56
CA ILE A 148 7.89 -8.59 20.16
C ILE A 148 9.17 -8.23 20.96
N ARG A 149 10.30 -8.90 20.70
CA ARG A 149 11.59 -8.55 21.31
C ARG A 149 12.16 -7.27 20.69
N TRP A 150 12.12 -6.17 21.45
CA TRP A 150 12.68 -4.85 21.10
C TRP A 150 14.12 -4.70 21.60
#